data_AF-A0A1C3PA39-F1
#
_entry.id   AF-A0A1C3PA39-F1
#
_cell.length_a   1.000
_cell.length_b   1.000
_cell.length_c   1.000
_cell.angle_alpha   90.00
_cell.angle_beta   90.00
_cell.angle_gamma   90.00
#
_symmetry.space_group_name_H-M   'P 1'
#
loop_
_entity.id
_entity.type
_entity.pdbx_description
1 polymer ?
#
loop_
_entity_poly.entity_id
_entity_poly.type
_entity_poly.pdbx_seq_one_letter_code
_entity_poly.pdbx_strand_id
1 'polypeptide(L)'
;MVTGGEPLLQRDGLAELVASLATMGKRVEIETNGTLVPGPALAASTAQFNVGVKLANSGMREDRRVRPDVIRTFAEMTACVWKFVVRDLADLDEISALEARFGLAPIWVMPEGTDTESTLAVMRSLADEVLARGWYLTPRLHILLWGDVRGR
;
A
#
# COMPACT_ATOMS: atom_id res chain seq x y z
N MET A 1 -3.52 1.97 -12.99
CA MET A 1 -3.19 1.26 -11.74
C MET A 1 -3.29 -0.23 -11.99
N VAL A 2 -2.27 -0.99 -11.60
CA VAL A 2 -2.26 -2.45 -11.62
C VAL A 2 -2.42 -2.94 -10.19
N THR A 3 -3.43 -3.77 -9.97
CA THR A 3 -3.78 -4.38 -8.68
C THR A 3 -4.36 -5.78 -8.91
N GLY A 4 -4.95 -6.40 -7.89
CA GLY A 4 -5.59 -7.71 -7.96
C GLY A 4 -5.30 -8.53 -6.71
N GLY A 5 -4.74 -9.74 -6.90
CA GLY A 5 -4.04 -10.48 -5.85
C GLY A 5 -2.68 -9.83 -5.55
N GLU A 6 -1.60 -10.62 -5.55
CA GLU A 6 -0.24 -10.08 -5.53
C GLU A 6 0.29 -9.94 -6.97
N PRO A 7 0.37 -8.72 -7.55
CA PRO A 7 0.77 -8.55 -8.94
C PRO A 7 2.20 -8.99 -9.23
N LEU A 8 3.10 -8.98 -8.24
CA LEU A 8 4.50 -9.39 -8.41
C LEU A 8 4.67 -10.90 -8.58
N LEU A 9 3.61 -11.70 -8.44
CA LEU A 9 3.60 -13.10 -8.89
C LEU A 9 3.78 -13.21 -10.41
N GLN A 10 3.41 -12.18 -11.17
CA GLN A 10 3.52 -12.11 -12.62
C GLN A 10 4.58 -11.10 -13.07
N ARG A 11 5.64 -10.91 -12.28
CA ARG A 11 6.64 -9.83 -12.44
C ARG A 11 7.19 -9.67 -13.87
N ASP A 12 7.44 -10.77 -14.60
CA ASP A 12 8.03 -10.70 -15.93
C ASP A 12 7.03 -10.12 -16.95
N GLY A 13 5.81 -10.66 -17.00
CA GLY A 13 4.74 -10.10 -17.85
C GLY A 13 4.30 -8.70 -17.40
N LEU A 14 4.37 -8.41 -16.09
CA LEU A 14 4.12 -7.08 -15.58
C LEU A 14 5.18 -6.09 -16.06
N ALA A 15 6.46 -6.47 -16.09
CA ALA A 15 7.53 -5.63 -16.62
C ALA A 15 7.31 -5.27 -18.10
N GLU A 16 6.92 -6.25 -18.91
CA GLU A 16 6.57 -6.03 -20.33
C GLU A 16 5.40 -5.06 -20.48
N LEU A 17 4.35 -5.23 -19.68
CA LEU A 17 3.20 -4.34 -19.67
C LEU A 17 3.60 -2.91 -19.27
N VAL A 18 4.39 -2.74 -18.20
CA VAL A 18 4.85 -1.42 -17.75
C VAL A 18 5.68 -0.75 -18.84
N ALA A 19 6.61 -1.47 -19.47
CA ALA A 19 7.43 -0.94 -20.56
C ALA A 19 6.56 -0.48 -21.74
N SER A 20 5.59 -1.31 -22.15
CA SER A 20 4.65 -0.96 -23.23
C SER A 20 3.83 0.30 -22.89
N LEU A 21 3.27 0.37 -21.69
CA LEU A 21 2.52 1.54 -21.19
C LEU A 21 3.38 2.81 -21.13
N ALA A 22 4.65 2.68 -20.75
CA ALA A 22 5.59 3.80 -20.74
C ALA A 22 5.85 4.35 -22.15
N THR A 23 5.97 3.50 -23.18
CA THR A 23 6.11 3.96 -24.58
C THR A 23 4.88 4.72 -25.09
N MET A 24 3.70 4.44 -24.51
CA MET A 24 2.45 5.17 -24.75
C MET A 24 2.29 6.42 -23.86
N GLY A 25 3.32 6.81 -23.12
CA GLY A 25 3.31 7.96 -22.22
C GLY A 25 2.39 7.81 -21.01
N LYS A 26 2.02 6.58 -20.64
CA LYS A 26 1.17 6.32 -19.47
C LYS A 26 2.02 6.21 -18.21
N ARG A 27 1.55 6.81 -17.11
CA ARG A 27 2.07 6.54 -15.78
C ARG A 27 1.44 5.25 -15.24
N VAL A 28 2.25 4.44 -14.58
CA VAL A 28 1.80 3.18 -13.98
C VAL A 28 2.01 3.24 -12.48
N GLU A 29 0.99 2.79 -11.75
CA GLU A 29 1.04 2.55 -10.31
C GLU A 29 0.77 1.08 -10.06
N ILE A 30 1.56 0.45 -9.19
CA ILE A 30 1.46 -0.95 -8.81
C ILE A 30 1.15 -1.04 -7.31
N GLU A 31 0.03 -1.69 -6.98
CA GLU A 31 -0.35 -1.98 -5.59
C GLU A 31 0.15 -3.38 -5.20
N THR A 32 1.06 -3.48 -4.23
CA THR A 32 1.64 -4.77 -3.78
C THR A 32 1.54 -4.91 -2.26
N ASN A 33 1.46 -6.14 -1.77
CA ASN A 33 1.45 -6.43 -0.34
C ASN A 33 2.86 -6.45 0.29
N GLY A 34 3.92 -6.23 -0.49
CA GLY A 34 5.30 -6.16 0.00
C GLY A 34 5.92 -7.50 0.40
N THR A 35 5.42 -8.62 -0.14
CA THR A 35 5.97 -9.97 0.15
C THR A 35 6.92 -10.52 -0.92
N LEU A 36 7.00 -9.87 -2.08
CA LEU A 36 7.89 -10.20 -3.19
C LEU A 36 8.64 -8.96 -3.67
N VAL A 37 9.91 -9.12 -4.07
CA VAL A 37 10.67 -8.05 -4.72
C VAL A 37 10.19 -7.86 -6.17
N PRO A 38 10.24 -6.63 -6.72
CA PRO A 38 9.75 -6.35 -8.08
C PRO A 38 10.62 -6.98 -9.18
N GLY A 39 11.87 -7.32 -8.87
CA GLY A 39 12.86 -7.78 -9.85
C GLY A 39 13.48 -6.62 -10.64
N PRO A 40 14.59 -6.85 -11.37
CA PRO A 40 15.41 -5.76 -11.93
C PRO A 40 14.67 -4.87 -12.93
N ALA A 41 13.85 -5.46 -13.82
CA ALA A 41 13.16 -4.71 -14.86
C ALA A 41 12.10 -3.75 -14.30
N LEU A 42 11.32 -4.20 -13.31
CA LEU A 42 10.33 -3.36 -12.65
C LEU A 42 10.98 -2.34 -11.70
N ALA A 43 12.05 -2.72 -11.00
CA ALA A 43 12.81 -1.80 -10.14
C ALA A 43 13.43 -0.64 -10.94
N ALA A 44 13.85 -0.89 -12.18
CA ALA A 44 14.37 0.13 -13.10
C ALA A 44 13.30 0.86 -13.91
N SER A 45 12.02 0.52 -13.73
CA SER A 45 10.92 1.12 -14.49
C SER A 45 10.47 2.48 -13.94
N THR A 46 9.58 3.15 -14.65
CA THR A 46 8.94 4.40 -14.20
C THR A 46 7.68 4.17 -13.36
N ALA A 47 7.39 2.91 -12.97
CA ALA A 47 6.23 2.61 -12.16
C ALA A 47 6.40 3.11 -10.72
N GLN A 48 5.33 3.70 -10.17
CA GLN A 48 5.22 3.95 -8.73
C GLN A 48 4.70 2.71 -8.03
N PHE A 49 5.30 2.37 -6.88
CA PHE A 49 4.84 1.30 -6.01
C PHE A 49 4.09 1.86 -4.81
N ASN A 50 2.87 1.35 -4.61
CA ASN A 50 2.07 1.55 -3.41
C ASN A 50 2.18 0.25 -2.60
N VAL A 51 3.08 0.24 -1.61
CA VAL A 51 3.41 -0.96 -0.84
C VAL A 51 2.60 -0.99 0.44
N GLY A 52 1.68 -1.95 0.53
CA GLY A 52 0.80 -2.14 1.68
C GLY A 52 1.10 -3.44 2.41
N VAL A 53 2.15 -3.43 3.22
CA VAL A 53 2.45 -4.54 4.13
C VAL A 53 1.22 -4.77 5.01
N LYS A 54 0.66 -5.98 4.97
CA LYS A 54 -0.53 -6.31 5.77
C LYS A 54 -0.16 -6.22 7.25
N LEU A 55 -1.03 -5.62 8.06
CA LEU A 55 -0.89 -5.53 9.52
C LEU A 55 -1.52 -6.75 10.20
N ALA A 56 -1.40 -6.86 11.52
CA ALA A 56 -2.00 -7.93 12.31
C ALA A 56 -3.52 -7.99 12.14
N ASN A 57 -4.16 -6.86 11.87
CA ASN A 57 -5.59 -6.77 11.59
C ASN A 57 -6.11 -7.68 10.46
N SER A 58 -5.23 -8.05 9.51
CA SER A 58 -5.55 -8.92 8.39
C SER A 58 -5.73 -10.39 8.77
N GLY A 59 -5.40 -10.78 10.00
CA GLY A 59 -5.39 -12.18 10.46
C GLY A 59 -4.23 -13.03 9.90
N MET A 60 -3.34 -12.42 9.11
CA MET A 60 -2.16 -13.09 8.58
C MET A 60 -1.04 -13.15 9.63
N ARG A 61 -0.37 -14.31 9.73
CA ARG A 61 0.83 -14.46 10.57
C ARG A 61 1.93 -13.49 10.12
N GLU A 62 2.66 -12.95 11.09
CA GLU A 62 3.72 -11.94 10.85
C GLU A 62 4.77 -12.43 9.85
N ASP A 63 5.26 -13.66 10.02
CA ASP A 63 6.25 -14.31 9.14
C ASP A 63 5.82 -14.42 7.67
N ARG A 64 4.52 -14.34 7.39
CA ARG A 64 3.95 -14.36 6.04
C ARG A 64 3.73 -12.97 5.44
N ARG A 65 3.57 -11.94 6.26
CA ARG A 65 3.22 -10.58 5.81
C ARG A 65 4.37 -9.57 5.93
N VAL A 66 5.26 -9.74 6.91
CA VAL A 66 6.44 -8.90 7.12
C VAL A 66 7.66 -9.62 6.57
N ARG A 67 8.15 -9.20 5.40
CA ARG A 67 9.34 -9.77 4.75
C ARG A 67 10.47 -8.74 4.78
N PRO A 68 11.39 -8.78 5.77
CA PRO A 68 12.40 -7.75 5.97
C PRO A 68 13.21 -7.41 4.72
N ASP A 69 13.68 -8.42 3.98
CA ASP A 69 14.51 -8.20 2.79
C ASP A 69 13.74 -7.51 1.66
N VAL A 70 12.45 -7.84 1.51
CA VAL A 70 11.56 -7.22 0.52
C VAL A 70 11.25 -5.78 0.92
N ILE A 71 10.95 -5.55 2.20
CA ILE A 71 10.67 -4.21 2.73
C ILE A 71 11.89 -3.30 2.53
N ARG A 72 13.10 -3.79 2.83
CA ARG A 72 14.34 -3.02 2.59
C ARG A 72 14.55 -2.70 1.12
N THR A 73 14.28 -3.67 0.23
CA THR A 73 14.37 -3.45 -1.22
C THR A 73 13.47 -2.30 -1.66
N PHE A 74 12.22 -2.23 -1.17
CA PHE A 74 11.31 -1.13 -1.49
C PHE A 74 11.69 0.18 -0.81
N ALA A 75 12.22 0.16 0.41
CA ALA A 75 12.65 1.35 1.14
C ALA A 75 13.81 2.09 0.45
N GLU A 76 14.62 1.37 -0.34
CA GLU A 76 15.70 1.94 -1.16
C GLU A 76 15.20 2.58 -2.47
N MET A 77 13.94 2.35 -2.86
CA MET A 77 13.36 2.85 -4.10
C MET A 77 12.71 4.22 -3.90
N THR A 78 13.09 5.20 -4.72
CA THR A 78 12.48 6.54 -4.70
C THR A 78 11.03 6.57 -5.19
N ALA A 79 10.65 5.60 -6.03
CA ALA A 79 9.30 5.46 -6.57
C ALA A 79 8.41 4.56 -5.70
N CYS A 80 8.53 4.65 -4.37
CA CYS A 80 7.78 3.85 -3.41
C CYS A 80 7.07 4.73 -2.39
N VAL A 81 5.81 4.42 -2.12
CA VAL A 81 5.06 4.95 -0.98
C VAL A 81 4.48 3.79 -0.18
N TRP A 82 4.39 3.96 1.13
CA TRP A 82 3.84 2.95 2.03
C TRP A 82 2.38 3.27 2.28
N LYS A 83 1.48 2.32 2.03
CA LYS A 83 0.04 2.54 2.20
C LYS A 83 -0.62 1.42 3.00
N PHE A 84 -1.07 1.74 4.20
CA PHE A 84 -1.62 0.77 5.14
C PHE A 84 -3.14 0.88 5.26
N VAL A 85 -3.79 -0.27 5.42
CA VAL A 85 -5.22 -0.35 5.78
C VAL A 85 -5.32 -0.55 7.28
N VAL A 86 -6.03 0.34 7.97
CA VAL A 86 -6.10 0.40 9.43
C VAL A 86 -7.53 0.40 9.93
N ARG A 87 -7.76 -0.19 11.10
CA ARG A 87 -9.06 -0.28 11.77
C ARG A 87 -9.11 0.52 13.05
N ASP A 88 -7.99 0.61 13.75
CA ASP A 88 -7.89 1.21 15.08
C ASP A 88 -6.49 1.78 15.35
N LEU A 89 -6.28 2.28 16.57
CA LEU A 89 -5.01 2.86 16.99
C LEU A 89 -3.88 1.83 17.14
N ALA A 90 -4.19 0.57 17.43
CA ALA A 90 -3.17 -0.47 17.56
C ALA A 90 -2.51 -0.75 16.21
N ASP A 91 -3.27 -0.63 15.12
CA ASP A 91 -2.72 -0.68 13.77
C ASP A 91 -1.74 0.47 13.50
N LEU A 92 -1.98 1.68 14.02
CA LEU A 92 -1.04 2.80 13.90
C LEU A 92 0.24 2.56 14.69
N ASP A 93 0.15 1.95 15.87
CA ASP A 93 1.32 1.61 16.66
C ASP A 93 2.18 0.54 15.96
N GLU A 94 1.55 -0.43 15.29
CA GLU A 94 2.26 -1.41 14.47
C GLU A 94 2.98 -0.73 13.29
N ILE A 95 2.33 0.20 12.59
CA ILE A 95 2.97 0.98 11.52
C ILE A 95 4.17 1.75 12.07
N SER A 96 4.05 2.36 13.26
CA SER A 96 5.14 3.12 13.90
C SER A 96 6.35 2.21 14.19
N ALA A 97 6.10 0.97 14.61
CA ALA A 97 7.17 -0.03 14.81
C ALA A 97 7.85 -0.43 13.49
N LEU A 98 7.08 -0.59 12.41
CA LEU A 98 7.62 -0.87 11.07
C LEU A 98 8.42 0.32 10.51
N GLU A 99 7.90 1.54 10.67
CA GLU A 99 8.56 2.79 10.33
C GLU A 99 9.92 2.89 11.02
N ALA A 100 9.96 2.74 12.34
CA ALA A 100 11.20 2.80 13.12
C ALA A 100 12.20 1.70 12.71
N ARG A 101 11.71 0.50 12.37
CA ARG A 101 12.55 -0.64 12.03
C ARG A 101 13.16 -0.55 10.63
N PHE A 102 12.46 0.05 9.68
CA PHE A 102 12.81 0.01 8.26
C PHE A 102 12.97 1.38 7.59
N GLY A 103 12.72 2.48 8.31
CA GLY A 103 12.81 3.84 7.77
C GLY A 103 11.72 4.14 6.74
N LEU A 104 10.51 3.65 6.95
CA LEU A 104 9.42 3.74 5.97
C LEU A 104 8.96 5.19 5.80
N ALA A 105 9.08 5.76 4.60
CA ALA A 105 8.51 7.05 4.25
C ALA A 105 8.29 7.19 2.74
N PRO A 106 7.29 7.95 2.26
CA PRO A 106 6.16 8.49 3.04
C PRO A 106 5.13 7.39 3.39
N ILE A 107 4.40 7.59 4.49
CA ILE A 107 3.34 6.68 4.98
C ILE A 107 1.96 7.28 4.75
N TRP A 108 1.10 6.52 4.09
CA TRP A 108 -0.31 6.79 3.85
C TRP A 108 -1.17 5.80 4.64
N VAL A 109 -2.12 6.34 5.38
CA VAL A 109 -3.06 5.59 6.20
C VAL A 109 -4.43 5.67 5.55
N MET A 110 -5.02 4.49 5.31
CA MET A 110 -6.34 4.34 4.72
C MET A 110 -7.24 3.56 5.67
N PRO A 111 -8.42 4.08 6.07
CA PRO A 111 -9.32 3.35 6.95
C PRO A 111 -9.85 2.08 6.25
N GLU A 112 -10.06 1.03 7.03
CA GLU A 112 -10.90 -0.10 6.65
C GLU A 112 -12.37 0.33 6.60
N GLY A 113 -13.16 -0.36 5.78
CA GLY A 113 -14.59 -0.14 5.65
C GLY A 113 -15.11 -0.60 4.29
N THR A 114 -16.39 -0.96 4.27
CA THR A 114 -17.14 -1.42 3.08
C THR A 114 -18.34 -0.51 2.77
N ASP A 115 -18.63 0.44 3.66
CA ASP A 115 -19.69 1.43 3.51
C ASP A 115 -19.21 2.81 3.98
N THR A 116 -19.93 3.85 3.59
CA THR A 116 -19.59 5.25 3.88
C THR A 116 -19.55 5.54 5.38
N GLU A 117 -20.47 4.99 6.16
CA GLU A 117 -20.61 5.29 7.58
C GLU A 117 -19.46 4.72 8.38
N SER A 118 -19.19 3.41 8.24
CA SER A 118 -18.09 2.73 8.92
C SER A 118 -16.73 3.31 8.53
N THR A 119 -16.51 3.58 7.24
CA THR A 119 -15.27 4.17 6.72
C THR A 119 -15.02 5.56 7.33
N LEU A 120 -16.03 6.43 7.36
CA LEU A 120 -15.88 7.78 7.91
C LEU A 120 -15.72 7.76 9.43
N ALA A 121 -16.36 6.83 10.14
CA ALA A 121 -16.21 6.69 11.58
C ALA A 121 -14.74 6.36 11.95
N VAL A 122 -14.15 5.35 11.30
CA VAL A 122 -12.73 4.98 11.49
C VAL A 122 -11.81 6.12 11.04
N MET A 123 -12.09 6.75 9.90
CA MET A 123 -11.26 7.85 9.41
C MET A 123 -11.19 9.01 10.41
N ARG A 124 -12.33 9.38 11.02
CA ARG A 124 -12.40 10.45 12.03
C ARG A 124 -11.69 10.07 13.32
N SER A 125 -11.82 8.82 13.78
CA SER A 125 -11.19 8.39 15.03
C SER A 125 -9.66 8.34 14.95
N LEU A 126 -9.10 8.18 13.75
CA LEU A 126 -7.65 8.08 13.53
C LEU A 126 -7.01 9.39 13.06
N ALA A 127 -7.79 10.39 12.65
CA ALA A 127 -7.26 11.56 11.93
C ALA A 127 -6.17 12.32 12.70
N ASP A 128 -6.45 12.69 13.95
CA ASP A 128 -5.50 13.46 14.77
C ASP A 128 -4.22 12.67 15.04
N GLU A 129 -4.35 11.37 15.28
CA GLU A 129 -3.24 10.46 15.58
C GLU A 129 -2.35 10.19 14.36
N VAL A 130 -2.94 10.09 13.15
CA VAL A 130 -2.18 9.98 11.89
C VAL A 130 -1.41 11.27 11.60
N LEU A 131 -2.04 12.43 11.78
CA LEU A 131 -1.41 13.73 11.56
C LEU A 131 -0.30 14.00 12.58
N ALA A 132 -0.50 13.64 13.85
CA ALA A 132 0.51 13.79 14.91
C ALA A 132 1.80 12.99 14.62
N ARG A 133 1.70 11.88 13.87
CA ARG A 133 2.84 11.08 13.41
C ARG A 133 3.49 11.60 12.13
N GLY A 134 2.96 12.67 11.53
CA GLY A 134 3.46 13.23 10.27
C GLY A 134 3.09 12.40 9.03
N TRP A 135 2.10 11.53 9.14
CA TRP A 135 1.64 10.66 8.06
C TRP A 135 0.48 11.29 7.28
N TYR A 136 0.19 10.72 6.11
CA TYR A 136 -0.92 11.14 5.26
C TYR A 136 -2.16 10.30 5.54
N LEU A 137 -3.34 10.93 5.62
CA LEU A 137 -4.62 10.24 5.72
C LEU A 137 -5.34 10.27 4.36
N THR A 138 -5.80 9.12 3.87
CA THR A 138 -6.53 9.02 2.60
C THR A 138 -7.81 8.19 2.75
N PRO A 139 -8.95 8.66 2.20
CA PRO A 139 -10.19 7.88 2.24
C PRO A 139 -10.19 6.73 1.23
N ARG A 140 -11.05 5.74 1.47
CA ARG A 140 -11.49 4.82 0.41
C ARG A 140 -12.57 5.50 -0.45
N LEU A 141 -12.15 6.43 -1.31
CA LEU A 141 -13.10 7.28 -2.05
C LEU A 141 -14.16 6.49 -2.82
N HIS A 142 -13.81 5.36 -3.43
CA HIS A 142 -14.77 4.51 -4.13
C HIS A 142 -15.84 3.94 -3.19
N ILE A 143 -15.48 3.53 -1.97
CA ILE A 143 -16.44 3.09 -0.94
C ILE A 143 -17.34 4.25 -0.52
N LEU A 144 -16.79 5.46 -0.35
CA LEU A 144 -17.58 6.63 0.03
C LEU A 144 -18.63 7.01 -1.02
N LEU A 145 -18.30 6.80 -2.30
CA LEU A 145 -19.15 7.18 -3.44
C LEU A 145 -20.13 6.07 -3.85
N TRP A 146 -19.70 4.81 -3.79
CA TRP A 146 -20.43 3.68 -4.38
C TRP A 146 -20.58 2.47 -3.45
N GLY A 147 -20.07 2.50 -2.22
CA GLY A 147 -20.02 1.33 -1.33
C GLY A 147 -19.13 0.22 -1.89
N ASP A 148 -19.35 -1.02 -1.45
CA ASP A 148 -18.59 -2.21 -1.88
C ASP A 148 -19.02 -2.75 -3.27
N VAL A 149 -19.22 -1.85 -4.23
CA VAL A 149 -19.57 -2.20 -5.62
C VAL A 149 -18.30 -2.43 -6.42
N ARG A 150 -18.12 -3.66 -6.92
CA ARG A 150 -16.95 -4.02 -7.73
C ARG A 150 -16.94 -3.27 -9.08
N GLY A 151 -15.75 -2.80 -9.48
CA GLY A 151 -15.53 -2.18 -10.80
C GLY A 151 -15.98 -0.72 -10.92
N ARG A 152 -16.12 -0.02 -9.78
CA ARG A 152 -16.48 1.40 -9.68
C ARG A 152 -15.42 2.19 -8.94
#